data_AF-A0A973FM60-F1
#
_entry.id   AF-A0A973FM60-F1
#
_cell.length_a   1.000
_cell.length_b   1.000
_cell.length_c   1.000
_cell.angle_alpha   90.00
_cell.angle_beta   90.00
_cell.angle_gamma   90.00
#
_symmetry.space_group_name_H-M   'P 1'
#
loop_
_entity.id
_entity.type
_entity.pdbx_description
1 polymer ?
#
loop_
_entity_poly.entity_id
_entity_poly.type
_entity_poly.pdbx_seq_one_letter_code
_entity_poly.pdbx_strand_id
1 'polypeptide(L)' 'MNTLARCSFFLLSILFLASALAACDITGRKTEASPSGTLRWGIEGVSDITRLDPARAADYQTNIAINLIFGGLVRLNPDL' A
#
# COMPACT_ATOMS: atom_id res chain seq x y z
N MET A 1 -31.54 30.96 18.28
CA MET A 1 -30.23 31.06 17.59
C MET A 1 -29.60 29.67 17.39
N ASN A 2 -30.39 28.64 17.03
CA ASN A 2 -29.97 27.24 17.21
C ASN A 2 -29.91 26.49 15.85
N THR A 3 -30.55 27.04 14.83
CA THR A 3 -30.58 26.51 13.45
C THR A 3 -29.37 26.93 12.63
N LEU A 4 -28.84 28.14 12.84
CA LEU A 4 -27.63 28.63 12.15
C LEU A 4 -26.37 27.85 12.58
N ALA A 5 -26.24 27.59 13.88
CA ALA A 5 -25.13 26.82 14.46
C ALA A 5 -25.14 25.34 14.03
N ARG A 6 -26.34 24.75 13.89
CA ARG A 6 -26.51 23.38 13.37
C ARG A 6 -26.11 23.26 11.90
N CYS A 7 -26.43 24.25 11.08
CA CYS A 7 -26.04 24.27 9.67
C CYS A 7 -24.52 24.44 9.50
N SER A 8 -23.91 25.33 10.30
CA SER A 8 -22.46 25.55 10.31
C SER A 8 -21.68 24.28 10.71
N PHE A 9 -22.13 23.57 11.75
CA PHE A 9 -21.50 22.32 12.18
C PHE A 9 -21.61 21.22 11.12
N PHE A 10 -22.73 21.15 10.41
CA PHE A 10 -22.94 20.18 9.33
C PHE A 10 -22.01 20.46 8.13
N LEU A 11 -21.83 21.74 7.77
CA LEU A 11 -20.91 22.16 6.70
C LEU A 11 -19.45 21.86 7.05
N LEU A 12 -19.03 22.10 8.29
CA LEU A 12 -17.69 21.77 8.76
C LEU A 12 -17.42 20.25 8.74
N SER A 13 -18.41 19.44 9.11
CA SER A 13 -18.31 17.98 9.06
C SER A 13 -18.14 17.47 7.61
N ILE A 14 -18.94 18.00 6.67
CA ILE A 14 -18.82 17.64 5.24
C ILE A 14 -17.46 18.08 4.68
N LEU A 15 -16.98 19.27 5.05
CA LEU A 15 -15.68 19.77 4.60
C LEU A 15 -14.53 18.90 5.13
N PHE A 16 -14.61 18.48 6.40
CA PHE A 16 -13.60 17.61 7.01
C PHE A 16 -13.60 16.21 6.38
N LEU A 17 -14.78 15.65 6.13
CA LEU A 17 -14.92 14.34 5.49
C LEU A 17 -14.46 14.36 4.02
N ALA A 18 -14.75 15.44 3.28
CA ALA A 18 -14.27 15.63 1.92
C ALA A 18 -12.74 15.77 1.86
N SER A 19 -12.14 16.47 2.81
CA SER A 19 -10.67 16.57 2.94
C SER A 19 -10.04 15.21 3.25
N ALA A 20 -10.65 14.43 4.15
CA ALA A 20 -10.19 13.08 4.46
C ALA A 20 -10.30 12.12 3.26
N LEU A 21 -11.36 12.23 2.45
CA LEU A 21 -11.50 11.45 1.21
C LEU A 21 -10.51 11.88 0.12
N ALA A 22 -10.24 13.19 -0.01
CA ALA A 22 -9.24 13.70 -0.95
C ALA A 22 -7.81 13.29 -0.58
N ALA A 23 -7.50 13.10 0.71
CA ALA A 23 -6.24 12.52 1.14
C ALA A 23 -6.10 11.02 0.77
N CYS A 24 -7.21 10.37 0.43
CA CYS A 24 -7.28 8.99 -0.04
C CYS A 24 -7.28 8.91 -1.58
N ASP A 25 -6.70 9.91 -2.27
CA ASP A 25 -6.53 9.85 -3.71
C ASP A 25 -5.40 8.86 -4.06
N ILE A 26 -5.82 7.61 -4.26
CA ILE A 26 -5.02 6.49 -4.78
C ILE A 26 -4.90 6.59 -6.31
N THR A 27 -5.56 7.55 -6.97
CA THR A 27 -5.51 7.65 -8.43
C THR A 27 -4.21 8.25 -8.92
N GLY A 28 -3.30 7.37 -9.35
CA GLY A 28 -2.37 7.68 -10.43
C GLY A 28 -1.21 8.59 -10.06
N ARG A 29 -0.51 8.33 -8.95
CA ARG A 29 0.90 8.71 -8.91
C ARG A 29 1.61 7.96 -10.04
N LYS A 30 1.88 8.64 -11.16
CA LYS A 30 2.86 8.16 -12.14
C LYS A 30 4.15 7.97 -11.37
N THR A 31 4.55 6.72 -11.19
CA THR A 31 5.86 6.36 -10.65
C THR A 31 6.89 6.92 -11.61
N GLU A 32 7.44 8.09 -11.31
CA GLU A 32 8.72 8.48 -11.89
C GLU A 32 9.71 7.35 -11.56
N ALA A 33 10.43 6.88 -12.57
CA ALA A 33 11.40 5.82 -12.41
C ALA A 33 12.44 6.27 -11.37
N SER A 34 12.29 5.79 -10.14
CA SER A 34 13.29 6.02 -9.10
C SER A 34 14.63 5.50 -9.62
N PRO A 35 15.73 6.25 -9.40
CA PRO A 35 17.04 5.80 -9.80
C PRO A 35 17.30 4.41 -9.22
N SER A 36 17.86 3.52 -10.03
CA SER A 36 18.27 2.18 -9.59
C SER A 36 19.10 2.30 -8.32
N GLY A 37 18.51 1.96 -7.18
CA GLY A 37 19.08 2.15 -5.85
C GLY A 37 18.93 0.88 -5.00
N THR A 38 19.35 0.95 -3.75
CA THR A 38 19.17 -0.17 -2.81
C THR A 38 17.79 -0.12 -2.19
N LEU A 39 16.98 -1.15 -2.45
CA LEU A 39 15.74 -1.39 -1.70
C LEU A 39 16.09 -1.87 -0.28
N ARG A 40 15.77 -1.05 0.72
CA ARG A 40 15.77 -1.44 2.14
C ARG A 40 14.33 -1.55 2.60
N TRP A 41 13.83 -2.77 2.71
CA TRP A 41 12.52 -3.04 3.32
C TRP A 41 12.70 -3.85 4.60
N GLY A 42 11.71 -3.73 5.49
CA GLY A 42 11.55 -4.61 6.65
C GLY A 42 10.20 -5.29 6.58
N ILE A 43 10.09 -6.46 7.21
CA ILE A 43 8.82 -7.15 7.39
C ILE A 43 8.52 -7.17 8.88
N GLU A 44 7.44 -6.52 9.28
CA GLU A 44 7.06 -6.45 10.69
C GLU A 44 6.76 -7.84 11.27
N GLY A 45 7.26 -8.11 12.46
CA GLY A 45 7.07 -9.40 13.13
C GLY A 45 7.91 -10.55 12.56
N VAL A 46 8.75 -10.32 11.55
CA VAL A 46 9.65 -11.33 10.98
C VAL A 46 11.10 -10.94 11.27
N SER A 47 11.79 -11.76 12.06
CA SER A 47 13.21 -11.60 12.31
C SER A 47 14.09 -12.26 11.25
N ASP A 48 13.58 -13.33 10.61
CA ASP A 48 14.35 -14.10 9.62
C ASP A 48 13.43 -14.84 8.63
N ILE A 49 13.95 -15.09 7.42
CA ILE A 49 13.30 -15.90 6.40
C ILE A 49 13.84 -17.33 6.49
N THR A 50 13.01 -18.24 6.99
CA THR A 50 13.45 -19.61 7.32
C THR A 50 13.71 -20.50 6.10
N ARG A 51 13.18 -20.15 4.92
CA ARG A 51 13.33 -20.92 3.68
C ARG A 51 13.13 -20.04 2.45
N LEU A 52 13.86 -20.33 1.37
CA LEU A 52 13.74 -19.61 0.10
C LEU A 52 13.50 -20.56 -1.10
N ASP A 53 12.81 -21.67 -0.84
CA ASP A 53 12.47 -22.68 -1.85
C ASP A 53 11.09 -22.35 -2.46
N PRO A 54 11.02 -21.94 -3.74
CA PRO A 54 9.75 -21.60 -4.40
C PRO A 54 8.77 -22.77 -4.47
N ALA A 55 9.25 -24.03 -4.49
CA ALA A 55 8.38 -25.20 -4.53
C ALA A 55 7.73 -25.50 -3.16
N ARG A 56 8.20 -24.87 -2.09
CA ARG A 56 7.78 -25.12 -0.70
C ARG A 56 7.42 -23.84 0.05
N ALA A 57 6.94 -22.82 -0.67
CA ALA A 57 6.50 -21.57 -0.07
C ALA A 57 5.39 -21.83 0.95
N ALA A 58 5.57 -21.34 2.18
CA ALA A 58 4.69 -21.66 3.31
C ALA A 58 3.94 -20.43 3.86
N ASP A 59 4.63 -19.29 3.98
CA ASP A 59 4.05 -18.06 4.53
C ASP A 59 4.10 -16.89 3.53
N TYR A 60 3.27 -15.89 3.80
CA TYR A 60 3.12 -14.71 2.93
C TYR A 60 4.42 -13.90 2.83
N GLN A 61 5.15 -13.80 3.93
CA GLN A 61 6.34 -12.97 4.04
C GLN A 61 7.51 -13.53 3.22
N THR A 62 7.70 -14.85 3.27
CA THR A 62 8.65 -15.57 2.41
C THR A 62 8.26 -15.45 0.94
N ASN A 63 6.97 -15.47 0.61
CA ASN A 63 6.49 -15.31 -0.76
C ASN A 63 6.86 -13.96 -1.38
N ILE A 64 6.96 -12.89 -0.58
CA ILE A 64 7.41 -11.57 -1.07
C ILE A 64 8.86 -11.69 -1.58
N ALA A 65 9.76 -12.23 -0.76
CA ALA A 65 11.16 -12.39 -1.13
C ALA A 65 11.34 -13.36 -2.32
N ILE A 66 10.60 -14.47 -2.34
CA ILE A 66 10.63 -15.43 -3.44
C ILE A 66 10.23 -14.77 -4.77
N ASN A 67 9.18 -13.95 -4.79
CA ASN A 67 8.71 -13.30 -6.03
C ASN A 67 9.65 -12.21 -6.54
N LEU A 68 10.48 -11.63 -5.67
CA LEU A 68 11.52 -10.66 -6.05
C LEU A 68 12.75 -11.35 -6.69
N ILE A 69 13.05 -12.59 -6.29
CA ILE A 69 14.25 -13.31 -6.74
C ILE A 69 13.94 -14.26 -7.90
N PHE A 70 12.86 -15.04 -7.79
CA PHE A 70 12.50 -16.08 -8.75
C PHE A 70 11.37 -15.62 -9.65
N GLY A 71 11.38 -16.12 -10.89
CA GLY A 71 10.33 -15.90 -11.87
C GLY A 71 9.69 -17.17 -12.38
N GLY A 72 8.36 -17.15 -12.42
CA GLY A 72 7.57 -18.17 -13.09
C GLY A 72 7.14 -17.74 -14.50
N LEU A 73 6.43 -18.64 -15.18
CA LEU A 73 5.84 -18.40 -16.49
C LEU A 73 4.75 -17.32 -16.48
N VAL A 74 4.13 -17.09 -15.31
CA VAL A 74 3.09 -16.08 -15.08
C VAL A 74 3.48 -15.26 -13.87
N ARG A 75 3.30 -13.93 -13.95
CA ARG A 75 3.50 -12.98 -12.85
C ARG A 75 2.36 -11.99 -12.81
N LEU A 76 2.09 -11.44 -11.62
CA LEU A 76 1.18 -10.32 -11.47
C LEU A 76 1.76 -9.11 -12.19
N ASN A 77 0.92 -8.42 -12.97
CA ASN A 77 1.29 -7.14 -13.56
C ASN A 77 1.36 -6.10 -12.42
N PRO A 78 2.39 -5.24 -12.36
CA PRO A 78 2.42 -4.11 -11.42
C PRO A 78 1.19 -3.20 -11.50
N ASP A 79 0.46 -3.21 -12.62
CA ASP A 79 -0.73 -2.37 -12.86
C ASP A 79 -2.08 -3.10 -12.62
N LEU A 80 -2.06 -4.34 -12.11
CA LEU A 80 -3.28 -5.11 -11.79
C LEU A 80 -3.79 -4.85 -10.37
#